data_AF-A0A2W0BIP1-F1
#
_entry.id   AF-A0A2W0BIP1-F1
#
_cell.length_a   1.000
_cell.length_b   1.000
_cell.length_c   1.000
_cell.angle_alpha   90.00
_cell.angle_beta   90.00
_cell.angle_gamma   90.00
#
_symmetry.space_group_name_H-M   'P 1'
#
loop_
_entity.id
_entity.type
_entity.pdbx_description
1 polymer ?
#
loop_
_entity_poly.entity_id
_entity_poly.type
_entity_poly.pdbx_seq_one_letter_code
_entity_poly.pdbx_strand_id
1 'polypeptide(L)'
;IRAVSDLTNANGQVNGTTPSLGKIRYIPIGEGRWLNDGDIAEKRNVAVIGDEMSRNLYPGTSALGAGLLLNGVRFQIVGIVSSIGVNENNSTNNRVYIPYSTMHQYFPLNNVGDTPDAVSTINYQPDVPDNHDLAKAEVHRIIGRNHQFDPDNTEAIEEWDTIQSSRMVGKIFDAMNAFLGSVGIVTLALGAIGIVNIMLVSVTERTREIGLRKALGATNRSILTQFFLEGILLTVLSGGIGMAGAASFMAALGMLPSPPGFDTPKLVPSSAALAIGCLALAGLVAGLYPARKAAMLQPVEALRKE
;
A
#
# COMPACT_ATOMS: atom_id res chain seq x y z
N ILE A 1 15.58 28.04 4.38
CA ILE A 1 16.84 28.77 4.11
C ILE A 1 16.99 28.90 2.60
N ARG A 2 17.52 30.01 2.10
CA ARG A 2 17.80 30.18 0.66
C ARG A 2 19.09 29.44 0.33
N ALA A 3 18.98 28.39 -0.47
CA ALA A 3 20.11 27.66 -0.99
C ALA A 3 20.47 28.22 -2.37
N VAL A 4 21.75 28.51 -2.59
CA VAL A 4 22.22 29.12 -3.84
C VAL A 4 23.33 28.24 -4.42
N SER A 5 23.17 27.81 -5.67
CA SER A 5 24.21 27.17 -6.45
C SER A 5 24.86 28.18 -7.39
N ASP A 6 25.87 27.74 -8.14
CA ASP A 6 26.48 28.57 -9.18
C ASP A 6 25.55 28.79 -10.40
N LEU A 7 24.42 28.06 -10.48
CA LEU A 7 23.47 28.10 -11.59
C LEU A 7 22.13 28.76 -11.22
N THR A 8 21.55 28.38 -10.09
CA THR A 8 20.19 28.75 -9.68
C THR A 8 20.10 28.92 -8.16
N ASN A 9 18.91 29.23 -7.66
CA ASN A 9 18.62 29.20 -6.23
C ASN A 9 17.30 28.47 -5.96
N ALA A 10 17.21 27.87 -4.78
CA ALA A 10 16.03 27.15 -4.32
C ALA A 10 15.79 27.42 -2.84
N ASN A 11 14.52 27.34 -2.43
CA ASN A 11 14.15 27.36 -1.03
C ASN A 11 13.97 25.93 -0.52
N GLY A 12 14.65 25.61 0.56
CA GLY A 12 14.55 24.29 1.19
C GLY A 12 14.74 24.36 2.70
N GLN A 13 14.44 23.23 3.34
CA GLN A 13 14.73 23.02 4.75
C GLN A 13 16.15 22.46 4.91
N VAL A 14 16.96 23.09 5.76
CA VAL A 14 18.29 22.60 6.12
C VAL A 14 18.19 21.95 7.49
N ASN A 15 18.63 20.70 7.58
CA ASN A 15 18.63 19.93 8.81
C ASN A 15 20.06 19.57 9.20
N GLY A 16 20.47 20.02 10.38
CA GLY A 16 21.66 19.49 11.06
C GLY A 16 21.36 18.10 11.60
N THR A 17 22.12 17.10 11.19
CA THR A 17 21.87 15.72 11.62
C THR A 17 23.13 14.95 11.93
N THR A 18 22.95 13.87 12.69
CA THR A 18 23.98 12.88 12.97
C THR A 18 23.91 11.74 11.94
N PRO A 19 24.99 10.97 11.75
CA PRO A 19 24.99 9.82 10.85
C PRO A 19 23.90 8.78 11.18
N SER A 20 23.49 8.69 12.45
CA SER A 20 22.44 7.79 12.92
C SER A 20 21.06 8.03 12.27
N LEU A 21 20.77 9.23 11.76
CA LEU A 21 19.48 9.49 11.11
C LEU A 21 19.24 8.58 9.90
N GLY A 22 20.28 8.27 9.12
CA GLY A 22 20.18 7.36 7.97
C GLY A 22 19.98 5.88 8.37
N LYS A 23 20.15 5.54 9.66
CA LYS A 23 19.83 4.22 10.22
C LYS A 23 18.40 4.16 10.75
N ILE A 24 17.93 5.26 11.34
CA ILE A 24 16.58 5.40 11.93
C ILE A 24 15.52 5.62 10.86
N ARG A 25 15.82 6.46 9.86
CA ARG A 25 14.94 6.77 8.74
C ARG A 25 15.49 6.17 7.46
N TYR A 26 14.60 5.65 6.63
CA TYR A 26 14.97 5.19 5.30
C TYR A 26 15.32 6.39 4.41
N ILE A 27 16.62 6.60 4.18
CA ILE A 27 17.17 7.67 3.34
C ILE A 27 18.18 7.04 2.36
N PRO A 28 17.71 6.34 1.31
CA PRO A 28 18.58 5.75 0.29
C PRO A 28 19.41 6.82 -0.42
N ILE A 29 20.71 6.56 -0.57
CA ILE A 29 21.61 7.41 -1.33
C ILE A 29 21.65 6.92 -2.78
N GLY A 30 21.36 7.82 -3.71
CA GLY A 30 21.43 7.56 -5.15
C GLY A 30 22.85 7.76 -5.66
N GLU A 31 23.48 8.88 -5.29
CA GLU A 31 24.85 9.22 -5.69
C GLU A 31 25.68 9.66 -4.48
N GLY A 32 26.97 9.32 -4.47
CA GLY A 32 27.90 9.73 -3.42
C GLY A 32 27.74 8.94 -2.11
N ARG A 33 27.74 9.64 -0.97
CA ARG A 33 27.69 9.04 0.37
C ARG A 33 26.83 9.83 1.36
N TRP A 34 26.37 9.16 2.40
CA TRP A 34 25.77 9.81 3.57
C TRP A 34 26.84 10.49 4.45
N LEU A 35 26.38 11.31 5.39
CA LEU A 35 27.20 11.91 6.46
C LEU A 35 27.79 10.81 7.35
N ASN A 36 29.04 10.99 7.78
CA ASN A 36 29.73 10.05 8.68
C ASN A 36 30.28 10.74 9.93
N ASP A 37 30.78 9.95 10.88
CA ASP A 37 31.27 10.46 12.16
C ASP A 37 32.46 11.43 12.01
N GLY A 38 33.29 11.24 10.98
CA GLY A 38 34.41 12.14 10.66
C GLY A 38 33.92 13.53 10.22
N ASP A 39 32.84 13.60 9.45
CA ASP A 39 32.24 14.89 9.05
C ASP A 39 31.72 15.66 10.26
N ILE A 40 31.17 14.96 11.26
CA ILE A 40 30.73 15.56 12.53
C ILE A 40 31.94 16.03 13.35
N ALA A 41 32.92 15.15 13.56
CA ALA A 41 34.07 15.41 14.43
C ALA A 41 34.93 16.58 13.93
N GLU A 42 35.13 16.66 12.61
CA GLU A 42 35.93 17.72 11.98
C GLU A 42 35.11 18.96 11.58
N LYS A 43 33.79 18.99 11.90
CA LYS A 43 32.87 20.08 11.52
C LYS A 43 32.95 20.43 10.03
N ARG A 44 32.98 19.40 9.17
CA ARG A 44 33.18 19.60 7.73
C ARG A 44 32.00 20.35 7.13
N ASN A 45 32.29 21.26 6.21
CA ASN A 45 31.27 21.96 5.42
C ASN A 45 30.84 21.10 4.24
N VAL A 46 30.19 19.97 4.55
CA VAL A 46 29.64 19.04 3.56
C VAL A 46 28.12 18.98 3.66
N ALA A 47 27.47 18.71 2.54
CA ALA A 47 26.02 18.60 2.46
C ALA A 47 25.60 17.34 1.69
N VAL A 48 24.49 16.75 2.11
CA VAL A 48 23.73 15.77 1.34
C VAL A 48 22.40 16.40 0.96
N ILE A 49 22.01 16.34 -0.30
CA ILE A 49 20.78 17.00 -0.78
C ILE A 49 19.75 15.99 -1.28
N GLY A 50 18.48 16.34 -1.14
CA GLY A 50 17.39 15.58 -1.73
C GLY A 50 17.37 15.67 -3.26
N ASP A 51 16.76 14.67 -3.90
CA ASP A 51 16.62 14.53 -5.35
C ASP A 51 16.03 15.79 -6.04
N GLU A 52 14.98 16.39 -5.45
CA GLU A 52 14.38 17.59 -6.01
C GLU A 52 15.24 18.84 -5.81
N MET A 53 15.87 18.97 -4.63
CA MET A 53 16.86 20.03 -4.41
C MET A 53 18.00 19.96 -5.42
N SER A 54 18.47 18.75 -5.74
CA SER A 54 19.50 18.53 -6.77
C SER A 54 19.04 19.04 -8.14
N ARG A 55 17.86 18.62 -8.61
CA ARG A 55 17.31 19.08 -9.90
C ARG A 55 17.09 20.58 -9.97
N ASN A 56 16.61 21.18 -8.89
CA ASN A 56 16.31 22.61 -8.85
C ASN A 56 17.59 23.46 -8.81
N LEU A 57 18.61 23.02 -8.07
CA LEU A 57 19.88 23.73 -7.92
C LEU A 57 20.86 23.49 -9.08
N TYR A 58 20.81 22.32 -9.71
CA TYR A 58 21.71 21.93 -10.80
C TYR A 58 20.94 21.30 -11.96
N PRO A 59 20.08 22.07 -12.66
CA PRO A 59 19.28 21.53 -13.76
C PRO A 59 20.18 20.99 -14.88
N GLY A 60 20.03 19.70 -15.19
CA GLY A 60 20.75 19.04 -16.29
C GLY A 60 22.23 18.72 -16.00
N THR A 61 22.72 18.90 -14.77
CA THR A 61 24.11 18.58 -14.36
C THR A 61 24.11 17.82 -13.03
N SER A 62 25.07 16.91 -12.79
CA SER A 62 25.18 16.27 -11.47
C SER A 62 25.61 17.29 -10.42
N ALA A 63 24.90 17.30 -9.29
CA ALA A 63 25.20 18.13 -8.14
C ALA A 63 26.35 17.57 -7.28
N LEU A 64 26.77 16.33 -7.50
CA LEU A 64 27.78 15.68 -6.69
C LEU A 64 29.14 16.39 -6.83
N GLY A 65 29.75 16.72 -5.71
CA GLY A 65 31.03 17.44 -5.65
C GLY A 65 30.91 18.95 -5.85
N ALA A 66 29.75 19.46 -6.27
CA ALA A 66 29.53 20.89 -6.50
C ALA A 66 29.43 21.69 -5.19
N GLY A 67 29.65 23.00 -5.29
CA GLY A 67 29.57 23.93 -4.17
C GLY A 67 28.15 24.46 -3.97
N LEU A 68 27.64 24.39 -2.74
CA LEU A 68 26.34 24.88 -2.32
C LEU A 68 26.50 26.00 -1.28
N LEU A 69 25.89 27.15 -1.52
CA LEU A 69 25.91 28.27 -0.57
C LEU A 69 24.63 28.27 0.27
N LEU A 70 24.78 28.18 1.59
CA LEU A 70 23.69 28.25 2.57
C LEU A 70 23.94 29.44 3.49
N ASN A 71 23.08 30.47 3.45
CA ASN A 71 23.24 31.73 4.20
C ASN A 71 24.67 32.32 4.19
N GLY A 72 25.36 32.26 3.04
CA GLY A 72 26.72 32.81 2.89
C GLY A 72 27.85 31.87 3.27
N VAL A 73 27.57 30.66 3.79
CA VAL A 73 28.58 29.62 4.06
C VAL A 73 28.60 28.61 2.91
N ARG A 74 29.80 28.27 2.42
CA ARG A 74 29.98 27.34 1.30
C ARG A 74 30.14 25.92 1.80
N PHE A 75 29.32 25.03 1.26
CA PHE A 75 29.31 23.59 1.49
C PHE A 75 29.68 22.85 0.20
N GLN A 76 30.28 21.66 0.33
CA GLN A 76 30.47 20.74 -0.78
C GLN A 76 29.41 19.63 -0.72
N ILE A 77 28.75 19.35 -1.84
CA ILE A 77 27.77 18.27 -1.92
C ILE A 77 28.51 16.94 -2.02
N VAL A 78 28.31 16.05 -1.03
CA VAL A 78 28.97 14.73 -0.96
C VAL A 78 28.02 13.57 -1.21
N GLY A 79 26.72 13.84 -1.30
CA GLY A 79 25.72 12.84 -1.62
C GLY A 79 24.40 13.43 -2.10
N ILE A 80 23.66 12.62 -2.85
CA ILE A 80 22.32 12.92 -3.33
C ILE A 80 21.42 11.77 -2.90
N VAL A 81 20.36 12.09 -2.17
CA VAL A 81 19.34 11.12 -1.75
C VAL A 81 18.55 10.70 -2.98
N SER A 82 18.31 9.40 -3.15
CA SER A 82 17.39 8.88 -4.17
C SER A 82 16.00 9.48 -3.95
N SER A 83 15.21 9.62 -5.02
CA SER A 83 13.82 10.07 -4.88
C SER A 83 13.05 9.15 -3.94
N ILE A 84 12.52 9.69 -2.83
CA ILE A 84 11.72 8.96 -1.85
C ILE A 84 10.30 9.54 -1.85
N GLY A 85 9.31 8.67 -1.99
CA GLY A 85 7.90 9.07 -2.11
C GLY A 85 7.55 9.55 -3.52
N VAL A 86 6.24 9.62 -3.80
CA VAL A 86 5.71 9.99 -5.10
C VAL A 86 5.11 11.40 -5.00
N ASN A 87 5.65 12.35 -5.77
CA ASN A 87 5.21 13.73 -6.05
C ASN A 87 4.77 14.65 -4.88
N GLU A 88 3.85 14.22 -4.01
CA GLU A 88 3.17 15.09 -3.02
C GLU A 88 3.80 15.05 -1.62
N ASN A 89 4.47 13.96 -1.22
CA ASN A 89 5.21 13.89 0.05
C ASN A 89 6.68 14.33 -0.11
N ASN A 90 6.84 15.57 -0.59
CA ASN A 90 8.12 16.15 -1.02
C ASN A 90 9.03 16.62 0.14
N SER A 91 8.62 16.38 1.40
CA SER A 91 9.37 16.90 2.55
C SER A 91 10.80 16.36 2.61
N THR A 92 11.07 15.15 2.11
CA THR A 92 12.41 14.54 2.11
C THR A 92 13.20 14.87 0.86
N ASN A 93 12.55 15.01 -0.30
CA ASN A 93 13.23 15.30 -1.56
C ASN A 93 13.62 16.78 -1.69
N ASN A 94 12.90 17.68 -0.99
CA ASN A 94 13.23 19.10 -0.92
C ASN A 94 14.00 19.50 0.38
N ARG A 95 15.00 18.69 0.77
CA ARG A 95 15.81 18.90 1.99
C ARG A 95 17.30 18.96 1.72
N VAL A 96 18.02 19.63 2.61
CA VAL A 96 19.48 19.63 2.69
C VAL A 96 19.88 19.14 4.07
N TYR A 97 20.77 18.15 4.12
CA TYR A 97 21.32 17.59 5.35
C TYR A 97 22.78 18.02 5.49
N ILE A 98 23.12 18.58 6.64
CA ILE A 98 24.50 18.94 6.99
C ILE A 98 24.87 18.31 8.35
N PRO A 99 26.17 18.15 8.66
CA PRO A 99 26.60 17.70 9.98
C PRO A 99 25.96 18.55 11.10
N TYR A 100 25.46 17.89 12.14
CA TYR A 100 24.89 18.57 13.32
C TYR A 100 25.85 19.62 13.90
N SER A 101 27.13 19.28 14.03
CA SER A 101 28.17 20.18 14.55
C SER A 101 28.37 21.43 13.68
N THR A 102 28.26 21.28 12.36
CA THR A 102 28.34 22.39 11.39
C THR A 102 27.07 23.24 11.40
N MET A 103 25.88 22.62 11.54
CA MET A 103 24.62 23.34 11.73
C MET A 103 24.67 24.22 12.98
N HIS A 104 25.08 23.64 14.11
CA HIS A 104 25.16 24.36 15.38
C HIS A 104 26.14 25.55 15.31
N GLN A 105 27.23 25.44 14.55
CA GLN A 105 28.18 26.53 14.37
C GLN A 105 27.65 27.70 13.50
N TYR A 106 26.99 27.40 12.38
CA TYR A 106 26.64 28.42 11.39
C TYR A 106 25.16 28.81 11.36
N PHE A 107 24.30 27.98 11.95
CA PHE A 107 22.84 28.10 11.95
C PHE A 107 22.27 27.82 13.34
N PRO A 108 22.65 28.60 14.37
CA PRO A 108 22.07 28.45 15.70
C PRO A 108 20.55 28.68 15.65
N LEU A 109 19.82 27.98 16.52
CA LEU A 109 18.38 28.16 16.63
C LEU A 109 18.09 29.55 17.22
N ASN A 110 17.44 30.39 16.43
CA ASN A 110 16.95 31.68 16.90
C ASN A 110 15.68 31.45 17.73
N ASN A 111 15.53 32.16 18.86
CA ASN A 111 14.35 32.12 19.74
C ASN A 111 14.24 30.95 20.74
N VAL A 112 15.35 30.35 21.17
CA VAL A 112 15.36 29.32 22.24
C VAL A 112 15.92 29.85 23.58
N GLY A 113 16.00 31.16 23.73
CA GLY A 113 16.69 31.81 24.87
C GLY A 113 18.22 31.59 24.82
N ASP A 114 18.88 31.71 25.97
CA ASP A 114 20.33 31.48 26.13
C ASP A 114 20.68 29.97 26.22
N THR A 115 20.08 29.14 25.37
CA THR A 115 20.38 27.69 25.31
C THR A 115 21.22 27.38 24.06
N PRO A 116 22.56 27.49 24.14
CA PRO A 116 23.42 27.28 22.98
C PRO A 116 23.23 25.89 22.36
N ASP A 117 22.98 24.86 23.18
CA ASP A 117 22.87 23.45 22.75
C ASP A 117 21.43 22.98 22.47
N ALA A 118 20.52 23.89 22.13
CA ALA A 118 19.15 23.53 21.81
C ALA A 118 19.05 22.59 20.58
N VAL A 119 18.12 21.65 20.64
CA VAL A 119 17.79 20.72 19.55
C VAL A 119 16.33 20.90 19.17
N SER A 120 16.03 21.06 17.88
CA SER A 120 14.67 21.26 17.39
C SER A 120 13.88 19.96 17.19
N THR A 121 14.56 18.83 17.03
CA THR A 121 13.92 17.54 16.71
C THR A 121 14.80 16.39 17.16
N ILE A 122 14.18 15.40 17.80
CA ILE A 122 14.82 14.13 18.15
C ILE A 122 14.13 13.04 17.33
N ASN A 123 14.94 12.20 16.67
CA ASN A 123 14.44 11.00 16.00
C ASN A 123 14.96 9.80 16.77
N TYR A 124 14.07 8.85 17.05
CA TYR A 124 14.40 7.60 17.71
C TYR A 124 13.59 6.47 17.07
N GLN A 125 14.00 5.23 17.33
CA GLN A 125 13.36 4.03 16.80
C GLN A 125 13.32 2.97 17.90
N PRO A 126 12.19 2.26 18.10
CA PRO A 126 12.15 1.11 18.99
C PRO A 126 12.96 -0.06 18.43
N ASP A 127 13.35 -0.99 19.29
CA ASP A 127 14.02 -2.23 18.89
C ASP A 127 13.17 -3.09 17.94
N VAL A 128 11.87 -3.18 18.25
CA VAL A 128 10.84 -3.79 17.39
C VAL A 128 9.64 -2.86 17.28
N PRO A 129 8.93 -2.84 16.13
CA PRO A 129 7.79 -1.94 15.94
C PRO A 129 6.66 -2.08 16.97
N ASP A 130 6.49 -3.26 17.57
CA ASP A 130 5.47 -3.51 18.60
C ASP A 130 5.75 -2.80 19.93
N ASN A 131 7.00 -2.43 20.19
CA ASN A 131 7.41 -1.75 21.41
C ASN A 131 7.34 -0.22 21.29
N HIS A 132 6.71 0.33 20.25
CA HIS A 132 6.70 1.78 20.01
C HIS A 132 6.13 2.59 21.20
N ASP A 133 5.06 2.12 21.84
CA ASP A 133 4.48 2.77 23.02
C ASP A 133 5.45 2.75 24.23
N LEU A 134 6.18 1.64 24.41
CA LEU A 134 7.18 1.50 25.48
C LEU A 134 8.38 2.44 25.23
N ALA A 135 8.88 2.47 24.00
CA ALA A 135 9.97 3.35 23.61
C ALA A 135 9.59 4.82 23.77
N LYS A 136 8.36 5.19 23.38
CA LYS A 136 7.80 6.53 23.59
C LYS A 136 7.78 6.92 25.06
N ALA A 137 7.24 6.05 25.93
CA ALA A 137 7.20 6.29 27.36
C ALA A 137 8.61 6.45 27.97
N GLU A 138 9.58 5.65 27.53
CA GLU A 138 10.96 5.75 27.99
C GLU A 138 11.64 7.05 27.54
N VAL A 139 11.46 7.45 26.28
CA VAL A 139 11.97 8.72 25.74
C VAL A 139 11.37 9.90 26.49
N HIS A 140 10.05 9.91 26.70
CA HIS A 140 9.35 10.93 27.49
C HIS A 140 9.92 11.02 28.91
N ARG A 141 10.17 9.88 29.56
CA ARG A 141 10.76 9.84 30.91
C ARG A 141 12.18 10.41 30.95
N ILE A 142 13.00 10.10 29.96
CA ILE A 142 14.37 10.60 29.87
C ILE A 142 14.36 12.12 29.64
N ILE A 143 13.56 12.61 28.69
CA ILE A 143 13.46 14.03 28.36
C ILE A 143 12.84 14.80 29.54
N GLY A 144 11.73 14.30 30.10
CA GLY A 144 11.06 14.90 31.26
C GLY A 144 11.98 15.00 32.48
N ARG A 145 12.78 13.96 32.76
CA ARG A 145 13.81 14.00 33.81
C ARG A 145 14.89 15.06 33.53
N ASN A 146 15.37 15.16 32.29
CA ASN A 146 16.45 16.08 31.92
C ASN A 146 15.98 17.54 31.87
N HIS A 147 14.71 17.79 31.54
CA HIS A 147 14.12 19.12 31.36
C HIS A 147 13.10 19.51 32.43
N GLN A 148 12.96 18.70 33.49
CA GLN A 148 12.15 18.96 34.68
C GLN A 148 10.66 19.19 34.40
N PHE A 149 10.07 18.38 33.51
CA PHE A 149 8.62 18.35 33.30
C PHE A 149 8.05 16.94 33.50
N ASP A 150 6.74 16.87 33.71
CA ASP A 150 6.02 15.61 33.88
C ASP A 150 6.03 14.80 32.57
N PRO A 151 6.64 13.60 32.52
CA PRO A 151 6.70 12.81 31.29
C PRO A 151 5.33 12.38 30.76
N ASP A 152 4.29 12.38 31.61
CA ASP A 152 2.92 12.03 31.23
C ASP A 152 2.16 13.23 30.62
N ASN A 153 2.75 14.44 30.65
CA ASN A 153 2.18 15.61 29.99
C ASN A 153 2.32 15.50 28.46
N THR A 154 1.21 15.17 27.79
CA THR A 154 1.15 15.03 26.33
C THR A 154 1.32 16.34 25.56
N GLU A 155 1.16 17.49 26.21
CA GLU A 155 1.37 18.81 25.59
C GLU A 155 2.83 19.28 25.68
N ALA A 156 3.67 18.61 26.48
CA ALA A 156 5.06 19.00 26.68
C ALA A 156 5.97 18.63 25.50
N ILE A 157 5.60 17.60 24.72
CA ILE A 157 6.37 17.12 23.56
C ILE A 157 5.41 16.96 22.37
N GLU A 158 5.61 17.75 21.32
CA GLU A 158 4.97 17.49 20.03
C GLU A 158 5.66 16.31 19.37
N GLU A 159 4.98 15.18 19.32
CA GLU A 159 5.54 13.93 18.81
C GLU A 159 4.70 13.34 17.68
N TRP A 160 5.39 12.88 16.64
CA TRP A 160 4.78 12.13 15.54
C TRP A 160 5.22 10.67 15.55
N ASP A 161 4.33 9.79 16.03
CA ASP A 161 4.51 8.36 15.92
C ASP A 161 4.12 7.85 14.51
N THR A 162 5.14 7.58 13.70
CA THR A 162 4.97 7.04 12.36
C THR A 162 4.51 5.58 12.33
N ILE A 163 4.78 4.80 13.39
CA ILE A 163 4.35 3.40 13.53
C ILE A 163 2.85 3.37 13.80
N GLN A 164 2.36 4.18 14.75
CA GLN A 164 0.93 4.32 15.03
C GLN A 164 0.17 4.82 13.79
N SER A 165 0.72 5.81 13.09
CA SER A 165 0.15 6.34 11.85
C SER A 165 0.04 5.24 10.78
N SER A 166 1.10 4.44 10.59
CA SER A 166 1.11 3.32 9.64
C SER A 166 0.10 2.24 10.02
N ARG A 167 -0.03 1.89 11.31
CA ARG A 167 -1.05 0.94 11.80
C ARG A 167 -2.46 1.44 11.56
N MET A 168 -2.72 2.73 11.76
CA MET A 168 -4.04 3.32 11.52
C MET A 168 -4.41 3.24 10.04
N VAL A 169 -3.49 3.61 9.15
CA VAL A 169 -3.68 3.46 7.69
C VAL A 169 -3.92 1.99 7.32
N GLY A 170 -3.13 1.06 7.88
CA GLY A 170 -3.32 -0.38 7.68
C GLY A 170 -4.72 -0.85 8.07
N LYS A 171 -5.22 -0.44 9.23
CA LYS A 171 -6.59 -0.77 9.69
C LYS A 171 -7.68 -0.26 8.75
N ILE A 172 -7.50 0.92 8.15
CA ILE A 172 -8.44 1.45 7.16
C ILE A 172 -8.47 0.56 5.92
N PHE A 173 -7.29 0.16 5.40
CA PHE A 173 -7.21 -0.77 4.27
C PHE A 173 -7.79 -2.15 4.59
N ASP A 174 -7.57 -2.68 5.79
CA ASP A 174 -8.15 -3.95 6.23
C ASP A 174 -9.69 -3.88 6.27
N ALA A 175 -10.25 -2.79 6.82
CA ALA A 175 -11.69 -2.57 6.82
C ALA A 175 -12.25 -2.44 5.41
N MET A 176 -11.54 -1.74 4.52
CA MET A 176 -11.93 -1.56 3.12
C MET A 176 -11.87 -2.89 2.35
N ASN A 177 -10.86 -3.72 2.61
CA ASN A 177 -10.74 -5.08 2.06
C ASN A 177 -11.90 -5.98 2.53
N ALA A 178 -12.25 -5.93 3.81
CA ALA A 178 -13.38 -6.69 4.34
C ALA A 178 -14.71 -6.23 3.71
N PHE A 179 -14.91 -4.91 3.60
CA PHE A 179 -16.09 -4.32 2.96
C PHE A 179 -16.21 -4.74 1.49
N LEU A 180 -15.18 -4.50 0.67
CA LEU A 180 -15.17 -4.88 -0.74
C LEU A 180 -15.29 -6.40 -0.94
N GLY A 181 -14.65 -7.19 -0.07
CA GLY A 181 -14.78 -8.64 -0.05
C GLY A 181 -16.23 -9.09 0.18
N SER A 182 -16.93 -8.46 1.14
CA SER A 182 -18.34 -8.76 1.40
C SER A 182 -19.25 -8.40 0.23
N VAL A 183 -19.01 -7.24 -0.41
CA VAL A 183 -19.72 -6.84 -1.65
C VAL A 183 -19.48 -7.88 -2.74
N GLY A 184 -18.23 -8.33 -2.92
CA GLY A 184 -17.88 -9.38 -3.87
C GLY A 184 -18.63 -10.68 -3.63
N ILE A 185 -18.75 -11.14 -2.38
CA ILE A 185 -19.51 -12.34 -2.02
C ILE A 185 -20.99 -12.17 -2.39
N VAL A 186 -21.60 -11.02 -2.07
CA VAL A 186 -23.01 -10.74 -2.41
C VAL A 186 -23.22 -10.70 -3.92
N THR A 187 -22.34 -10.06 -4.68
CA THR A 187 -22.40 -10.02 -6.15
C THR A 187 -22.28 -11.43 -6.75
N LEU A 188 -21.40 -12.27 -6.21
CA LEU A 188 -21.24 -13.65 -6.66
C LEU A 188 -22.50 -14.48 -6.35
N ALA A 189 -23.10 -14.31 -5.17
CA ALA A 189 -24.35 -14.96 -4.81
C ALA A 189 -25.51 -14.55 -5.74
N LEU A 190 -25.62 -13.27 -6.10
CA LEU A 190 -26.60 -12.78 -7.08
C LEU A 190 -26.39 -13.43 -8.47
N GLY A 191 -25.12 -13.54 -8.90
CA GLY A 191 -24.77 -14.26 -10.12
C GLY A 191 -25.18 -15.74 -10.08
N ALA A 192 -24.94 -16.42 -8.96
CA ALA A 192 -25.32 -17.82 -8.74
C ALA A 192 -26.84 -18.02 -8.83
N ILE A 193 -27.63 -17.11 -8.25
CA ILE A 193 -29.10 -17.11 -8.35
C ILE A 193 -29.54 -16.97 -9.81
N GLY A 194 -28.85 -16.12 -10.59
CA GLY A 194 -29.08 -15.99 -12.03
C GLY A 194 -28.88 -17.31 -12.78
N ILE A 195 -27.80 -18.04 -12.50
CA ILE A 195 -27.51 -19.36 -13.09
C ILE A 195 -28.59 -20.36 -12.70
N VAL A 196 -28.98 -20.40 -11.41
CA VAL A 196 -30.08 -21.26 -10.93
C VAL A 196 -31.36 -20.99 -11.73
N ASN A 197 -31.70 -19.72 -11.94
CA ASN A 197 -32.94 -19.35 -12.62
C ASN A 197 -32.92 -19.78 -14.09
N ILE A 198 -31.82 -19.52 -14.81
CA ILE A 198 -31.65 -19.96 -16.21
C ILE A 198 -31.73 -21.50 -16.30
N MET A 199 -31.08 -22.20 -15.38
CA MET A 199 -31.13 -23.67 -15.35
C MET A 199 -32.53 -24.21 -15.05
N LEU A 200 -33.29 -23.57 -14.15
CA LEU A 200 -34.69 -23.95 -13.91
C LEU A 200 -35.56 -23.76 -15.13
N VAL A 201 -35.41 -22.62 -15.84
CA VAL A 201 -36.13 -22.36 -17.10
C VAL A 201 -35.76 -23.40 -18.16
N SER A 202 -34.47 -23.70 -18.33
CA SER A 202 -34.01 -24.72 -19.27
C SER A 202 -34.58 -26.12 -18.97
N VAL A 203 -34.64 -26.50 -17.70
CA VAL A 203 -35.28 -27.76 -17.28
C VAL A 203 -36.77 -27.76 -17.61
N THR A 204 -37.46 -26.63 -17.41
CA THR A 204 -38.89 -26.54 -17.74
C THR A 204 -39.14 -26.64 -19.25
N GLU A 205 -38.33 -26.00 -20.09
CA GLU A 205 -38.43 -26.10 -21.55
C GLU A 205 -38.12 -27.52 -22.06
N ARG A 206 -37.14 -28.19 -21.45
CA ARG A 206 -36.73 -29.56 -21.82
C ARG A 206 -37.52 -30.66 -21.08
N THR A 207 -38.60 -30.32 -20.36
CA THR A 207 -39.37 -31.28 -19.53
C THR A 207 -39.79 -32.52 -20.32
N ARG A 208 -40.32 -32.35 -21.54
CA ARG A 208 -40.81 -33.45 -22.38
C ARG A 208 -39.70 -34.38 -22.84
N GLU A 209 -38.53 -33.84 -23.19
CA GLU A 209 -37.35 -34.60 -23.56
C GLU A 209 -36.83 -35.45 -22.39
N ILE A 210 -36.79 -34.86 -21.18
CA ILE A 210 -36.41 -35.56 -19.94
C ILE A 210 -37.39 -36.70 -19.65
N GLY A 211 -38.69 -36.45 -19.80
CA GLY A 211 -39.76 -37.45 -19.63
C GLY A 211 -39.61 -38.64 -20.59
N LEU A 212 -39.33 -38.36 -21.87
CA LEU A 212 -39.10 -39.39 -22.89
C LEU A 212 -37.85 -40.24 -22.58
N ARG A 213 -36.73 -39.62 -22.19
CA ARG A 213 -35.51 -40.33 -21.79
C ARG A 213 -35.75 -41.25 -20.59
N LYS A 214 -36.49 -40.78 -19.58
CA LYS A 214 -36.85 -41.61 -18.42
C LYS A 214 -37.78 -42.76 -18.79
N ALA A 215 -38.75 -42.54 -19.68
CA ALA A 215 -39.64 -43.60 -20.16
C ALA A 215 -38.87 -44.70 -20.92
N LEU A 216 -37.77 -44.34 -21.58
CA LEU A 216 -36.84 -45.26 -22.25
C LEU A 216 -35.80 -45.90 -21.30
N GLY A 217 -35.89 -45.63 -19.99
CA GLY A 217 -35.04 -46.28 -18.98
C GLY A 217 -33.84 -45.46 -18.48
N ALA A 218 -33.73 -44.17 -18.81
CA ALA A 218 -32.67 -43.33 -18.26
C ALA A 218 -32.79 -43.21 -16.73
N THR A 219 -31.69 -43.47 -16.01
CA THR A 219 -31.67 -43.39 -14.54
C THR A 219 -31.70 -41.94 -14.06
N ASN A 220 -32.26 -41.68 -12.87
CA ASN A 220 -32.23 -40.36 -12.23
C ASN A 220 -30.79 -39.83 -12.08
N ARG A 221 -29.81 -40.72 -11.85
CA ARG A 221 -28.38 -40.36 -11.79
C ARG A 221 -27.88 -39.83 -13.13
N SER A 222 -28.23 -40.47 -14.26
CA SER A 222 -27.81 -40.01 -15.59
C SER A 222 -28.32 -38.60 -15.91
N ILE A 223 -29.58 -38.32 -15.58
CA ILE A 223 -30.17 -36.99 -15.77
C ILE A 223 -29.51 -35.97 -14.84
N LEU A 224 -29.34 -36.33 -13.56
CA LEU A 224 -28.67 -35.48 -12.57
C LEU A 224 -27.26 -35.09 -13.03
N THR A 225 -26.44 -36.06 -13.45
CA THR A 225 -25.05 -35.80 -13.87
C THR A 225 -24.97 -34.91 -15.09
N GLN A 226 -25.88 -35.06 -16.06
CA GLN A 226 -25.92 -34.23 -17.25
C GLN A 226 -26.16 -32.76 -16.91
N PHE A 227 -27.26 -32.47 -16.20
CA PHE A 227 -27.60 -31.09 -15.84
C PHE A 227 -26.62 -30.48 -14.82
N PHE A 228 -26.05 -31.30 -13.94
CA PHE A 228 -25.01 -30.85 -13.01
C PHE A 228 -23.73 -30.44 -13.75
N LEU A 229 -23.28 -31.23 -14.73
CA LEU A 229 -22.13 -30.90 -15.57
C LEU A 229 -22.39 -29.66 -16.43
N GLU A 230 -23.60 -29.48 -16.96
CA GLU A 230 -24.01 -28.26 -17.68
C GLU A 230 -23.89 -27.02 -16.78
N GLY A 231 -24.38 -27.10 -15.54
CA GLY A 231 -24.27 -26.02 -14.56
C GLY A 231 -22.82 -25.71 -14.12
N ILE A 232 -22.00 -26.74 -13.89
CA ILE A 232 -20.57 -26.56 -13.59
C ILE A 232 -19.86 -25.91 -14.77
N LEU A 233 -20.09 -26.38 -15.99
CA LEU A 233 -19.45 -25.85 -17.19
C LEU A 233 -19.76 -24.35 -17.36
N LEU A 234 -21.02 -23.95 -17.18
CA LEU A 234 -21.43 -22.54 -17.21
C LEU A 234 -20.75 -21.72 -16.11
N THR A 235 -20.61 -22.28 -14.92
CA THR A 235 -19.94 -21.59 -13.79
C THR A 235 -18.44 -21.41 -14.05
N VAL A 236 -17.76 -22.46 -14.54
CA VAL A 236 -16.33 -22.42 -14.85
C VAL A 236 -16.05 -21.46 -16.01
N LEU A 237 -16.86 -21.49 -17.07
CA LEU A 237 -16.71 -20.58 -18.20
C LEU A 237 -16.95 -19.12 -17.79
N SER A 238 -18.03 -18.83 -17.06
CA SER A 238 -18.33 -17.46 -16.60
C SER A 238 -17.27 -16.94 -15.63
N GLY A 239 -16.82 -17.76 -14.68
CA GLY A 239 -15.73 -17.41 -13.77
C GLY A 239 -14.39 -17.22 -14.47
N GLY A 240 -14.07 -18.08 -15.45
CA GLY A 240 -12.86 -17.95 -16.27
C GLY A 240 -12.84 -16.68 -17.09
N ILE A 241 -13.96 -16.34 -17.75
CA ILE A 241 -14.12 -15.08 -18.49
C ILE A 241 -14.02 -13.88 -17.54
N GLY A 242 -14.68 -13.95 -16.37
CA GLY A 242 -14.60 -12.89 -15.36
C GLY A 242 -13.19 -12.66 -14.84
N MET A 243 -12.45 -13.74 -14.55
CA MET A 243 -11.06 -13.67 -14.09
C MET A 243 -10.12 -13.13 -15.17
N ALA A 244 -10.29 -13.58 -16.43
CA ALA A 244 -9.54 -13.07 -17.57
C ALA A 244 -9.82 -11.57 -17.81
N GLY A 245 -11.08 -11.16 -17.69
CA GLY A 245 -11.49 -9.76 -17.77
C GLY A 245 -10.87 -8.91 -16.67
N ALA A 246 -10.91 -9.38 -15.42
CA ALA A 246 -10.30 -8.71 -14.28
C ALA A 246 -8.77 -8.58 -14.44
N ALA A 247 -8.09 -9.66 -14.85
CA ALA A 247 -6.66 -9.66 -15.12
C ALA A 247 -6.28 -8.68 -16.25
N SER A 248 -7.05 -8.68 -17.34
CA SER A 248 -6.83 -7.77 -18.47
C SER A 248 -7.05 -6.31 -18.08
N PHE A 249 -8.09 -6.05 -17.26
CA PHE A 249 -8.37 -4.71 -16.75
C PHE A 249 -7.27 -4.21 -15.81
N MET A 250 -6.78 -5.05 -14.90
CA MET A 250 -5.64 -4.72 -14.04
C MET A 250 -4.36 -4.47 -14.86
N ALA A 251 -4.10 -5.29 -15.88
CA ALA A 251 -2.95 -5.08 -16.77
C ALA A 251 -3.05 -3.75 -17.54
N ALA A 252 -4.24 -3.39 -18.01
CA ALA A 252 -4.49 -2.10 -18.67
C ALA A 252 -4.27 -0.92 -17.71
N LEU A 253 -4.74 -1.03 -16.46
CA LEU A 253 -4.48 -0.02 -15.43
C LEU A 253 -2.98 0.08 -15.10
N GLY A 254 -2.24 -1.02 -15.15
CA GLY A 254 -0.78 -1.03 -14.97
C GLY A 254 -0.01 -0.28 -16.07
N MET A 255 -0.62 0.00 -17.22
CA MET A 255 -0.02 0.83 -18.28
C MET A 255 -0.18 2.32 -18.00
N LEU A 256 -1.12 2.71 -17.13
CA LEU A 256 -1.33 4.10 -16.75
C LEU A 256 -0.35 4.50 -15.62
N PRO A 257 0.06 5.78 -15.55
CA PRO A 257 0.84 6.26 -14.42
C PRO A 257 0.04 6.04 -13.13
N SER A 258 0.63 5.32 -12.17
CA SER A 258 -0.05 5.07 -10.89
C SER A 258 -0.19 6.38 -10.11
N PRO A 259 -1.37 6.69 -9.56
CA PRO A 259 -1.54 7.85 -8.70
C PRO A 259 -0.64 7.73 -7.45
N PRO A 260 -0.18 8.86 -6.88
CA PRO A 260 0.74 8.86 -5.76
C PRO A 260 0.23 8.04 -4.57
N GLY A 261 1.06 7.14 -4.04
CA GLY A 261 0.73 6.32 -2.86
C GLY A 261 -0.11 5.07 -3.13
N PHE A 262 -0.43 4.76 -4.39
CA PHE A 262 -1.12 3.53 -4.77
C PHE A 262 -0.20 2.60 -5.57
N ASP A 263 -0.09 1.35 -5.12
CA ASP A 263 0.56 0.29 -5.89
C ASP A 263 -0.25 -0.02 -7.16
N THR A 264 0.45 -0.46 -8.21
CA THR A 264 -0.21 -0.97 -9.42
C THR A 264 -1.16 -2.12 -9.06
N PRO A 265 -2.42 -2.10 -9.56
CA PRO A 265 -3.37 -3.18 -9.32
C PRO A 265 -2.79 -4.54 -9.72
N LYS A 266 -2.78 -5.49 -8.79
CA LYS A 266 -2.24 -6.85 -9.01
C LYS A 266 -3.20 -7.91 -8.50
N LEU A 267 -3.22 -9.05 -9.17
CA LEU A 267 -3.89 -10.25 -8.63
C LEU A 267 -3.13 -10.75 -7.41
N VAL A 268 -3.77 -10.69 -6.25
CA VAL A 268 -3.26 -11.30 -5.03
C VAL A 268 -3.70 -12.77 -4.97
N PRO A 269 -2.78 -13.74 -4.83
CA PRO A 269 -3.12 -15.16 -4.85
C PRO A 269 -4.15 -15.58 -3.79
N SER A 270 -4.11 -15.00 -2.59
CA SER A 270 -5.07 -15.29 -1.52
C SER A 270 -6.50 -14.85 -1.88
N SER A 271 -6.66 -13.64 -2.42
CA SER A 271 -7.95 -13.13 -2.89
C SER A 271 -8.48 -13.93 -4.08
N ALA A 272 -7.60 -14.34 -5.00
CA ALA A 272 -7.97 -15.21 -6.12
C ALA A 272 -8.43 -16.59 -5.65
N ALA A 273 -7.72 -17.20 -4.69
CA ALA A 273 -8.11 -18.48 -4.10
C ALA A 273 -9.47 -18.39 -3.39
N LEU A 274 -9.73 -17.30 -2.65
CA LEU A 274 -11.01 -17.05 -2.01
C LEU A 274 -12.13 -16.90 -3.05
N ALA A 275 -11.91 -16.14 -4.12
CA ALA A 275 -12.87 -15.97 -5.21
C ALA A 275 -13.18 -17.31 -5.91
N ILE A 276 -12.17 -18.13 -6.19
CA ILE A 276 -12.34 -19.48 -6.75
C ILE A 276 -13.15 -20.37 -5.79
N GLY A 277 -12.85 -20.31 -4.48
CA GLY A 277 -13.61 -21.04 -3.47
C GLY A 277 -15.09 -20.65 -3.43
N CYS A 278 -15.38 -19.34 -3.44
CA CYS A 278 -16.74 -18.83 -3.51
C CYS A 278 -17.44 -19.23 -4.81
N LEU A 279 -16.74 -19.20 -5.95
CA LEU A 279 -17.26 -19.63 -7.24
C LEU A 279 -17.57 -21.13 -7.27
N ALA A 280 -16.71 -21.97 -6.69
CA ALA A 280 -16.94 -23.40 -6.59
C ALA A 280 -18.19 -23.71 -5.76
N LEU A 281 -18.38 -23.03 -4.62
CA LEU A 281 -19.59 -23.14 -3.81
C LEU A 281 -20.84 -22.70 -4.57
N ALA A 282 -20.77 -21.55 -5.24
CA ALA A 282 -21.85 -21.04 -6.07
C ALA A 282 -22.22 -22.02 -7.20
N GLY A 283 -21.23 -22.58 -7.90
CA GLY A 283 -21.44 -23.55 -8.97
C GLY A 283 -22.04 -24.86 -8.49
N LEU A 284 -21.63 -25.34 -7.30
CA LEU A 284 -22.23 -26.52 -6.67
C LEU A 284 -23.72 -26.30 -6.38
N VAL A 285 -24.06 -25.17 -5.76
CA VAL A 285 -25.46 -24.82 -5.46
C VAL A 285 -26.27 -24.65 -6.75
N ALA A 286 -25.71 -23.93 -7.72
CA ALA A 286 -26.36 -23.61 -8.98
C ALA A 286 -26.55 -24.83 -9.89
N GLY A 287 -25.62 -25.78 -9.88
CA GLY A 287 -25.73 -27.02 -10.66
C GLY A 287 -26.60 -28.07 -9.98
N LEU A 288 -26.47 -28.26 -8.67
CA LEU A 288 -27.09 -29.39 -7.98
C LEU A 288 -28.60 -29.23 -7.80
N TYR A 289 -29.07 -28.03 -7.46
CA TYR A 289 -30.49 -27.80 -7.18
C TYR A 289 -31.39 -28.01 -8.42
N PRO A 290 -31.15 -27.37 -9.58
CA PRO A 290 -31.95 -27.59 -10.78
C PRO A 290 -31.81 -29.02 -11.32
N ALA A 291 -30.59 -29.58 -11.31
CA ALA A 291 -30.34 -30.95 -11.77
C ALA A 291 -31.14 -31.97 -10.94
N ARG A 292 -31.21 -31.79 -9.62
CA ARG A 292 -32.01 -32.65 -8.75
C ARG A 292 -33.50 -32.51 -9.06
N LYS A 293 -33.99 -31.30 -9.33
CA LYS A 293 -35.37 -31.06 -9.74
C LYS A 293 -35.69 -31.78 -11.06
N ALA A 294 -34.82 -31.67 -12.07
CA ALA A 294 -34.96 -32.39 -13.35
C ALA A 294 -34.96 -33.92 -13.16
N ALA A 295 -34.04 -34.43 -12.35
CA ALA A 295 -33.89 -35.86 -12.07
C ALA A 295 -35.05 -36.45 -11.26
N MET A 296 -35.90 -35.65 -10.62
CA MET A 296 -37.07 -36.12 -9.86
C MET A 296 -38.40 -36.03 -10.63
N LEU A 297 -38.40 -35.50 -11.86
CA LEU A 297 -39.61 -35.43 -12.69
C LEU A 297 -40.17 -36.82 -13.01
N GLN A 298 -41.48 -37.02 -12.85
CA GLN A 298 -42.13 -38.28 -13.20
C GLN A 298 -42.42 -38.33 -14.71
N PRO A 299 -42.20 -39.47 -15.40
CA PRO A 299 -42.41 -39.57 -16.85
C PRO A 299 -43.84 -39.23 -17.28
N VAL A 300 -44.83 -39.67 -16.48
CA VAL A 300 -46.25 -39.44 -16.74
C VAL A 300 -46.61 -37.95 -16.66
N GLU A 301 -46.09 -37.23 -15.66
CA GLU A 301 -46.32 -35.79 -15.52
C GLU A 301 -45.57 -34.99 -16.59
N ALA A 302 -44.37 -35.41 -16.96
CA ALA A 302 -43.54 -34.75 -17.94
C ALA A 302 -44.11 -34.83 -19.37
N LEU A 303 -44.83 -35.91 -19.70
CA LEU A 303 -45.48 -36.10 -21.01
C LEU A 303 -46.89 -35.49 -21.10
N ARG A 304 -47.49 -35.15 -19.96
CA ARG A 304 -48.85 -34.58 -19.86
C ARG A 304 -48.87 -33.06 -19.98
N LYS A 305 -47.75 -32.37 -19.76
CA LYS A 305 -47.62 -30.93 -19.99
C LYS A 305 -47.56 -30.66 -21.50
N GLU A 306 -48.53 -29.89 -22.01
CA GLU A 306 -48.51 -29.26 -23.33
C GLU A 306 -47.45 -28.15 -23.40
#